data_AF-A0A3S9TQC9-F1
#
_entry.id   AF-A0A3S9TQC9-F1
#
_cell.length_a   1.000
_cell.length_b   1.000
_cell.length_c   1.000
_cell.angle_alpha   90.00
_cell.angle_beta   90.00
_cell.angle_gamma   90.00
#
_symmetry.space_group_name_H-M   'P 1'
#
loop_
_entity.id
_entity.type
_entity.pdbx_description
1 polymer ?
#
loop_
_entity_poly.entity_id
_entity_poly.type
_entity_poly.pdbx_seq_one_letter_code
_entity_poly.pdbx_strand_id
1 'polypeptide(L)'
;MAYWFEKNDMRRFRRVDIPARLLIVPSRPTRTGDIFTYGIDYFPPSVQKRLQHAQSKMHYWINHIQEQQDILAPVFAEFERYSRYFGGWVESVSQQARSPRTEVASWLEFHAYGKGVQDLEELKAHAPKTFQYFDLLNQKMQAYYRHFSSCLEKSDASQFQMPEPLESYFEIDGLAKNFAASVNHDQKVPLVQALYYLYLYTSYYFRAYDEMLNDFFPPASPKAWRQKEINLSAGGLSVLLDKRYPANSRCAIHLFFPDTGQRLDFEASFVRSFTASHTHKETNAFNFNFPDGHSQKVVVFEIERYEIRSSMAVAAF
;
A
#
# COMPACT_ATOMS: atom_id res chain seq x y z
N MET A 1 51.78 6.00 -5.89
CA MET A 1 50.63 6.67 -5.23
C MET A 1 49.39 6.34 -6.03
N ALA A 2 48.42 5.66 -5.41
CA ALA A 2 47.28 5.06 -6.08
C ALA A 2 46.21 6.13 -6.38
N TYR A 3 45.95 6.33 -7.67
CA TYR A 3 44.93 7.21 -8.26
C TYR A 3 43.50 6.65 -8.07
N TRP A 4 43.04 6.50 -6.81
CA TRP A 4 41.74 5.88 -6.50
C TRP A 4 40.65 6.85 -6.01
N PHE A 5 40.84 8.16 -6.11
CA PHE A 5 39.92 9.13 -5.49
C PHE A 5 39.60 10.39 -6.32
N GLU A 6 39.51 10.29 -7.64
CA GLU A 6 38.91 11.38 -8.44
C GLU A 6 37.41 11.14 -8.66
N LYS A 7 36.67 11.67 -7.68
CA LYS A 7 35.31 12.24 -7.70
C LYS A 7 34.67 12.39 -9.09
N ASN A 8 33.69 11.53 -9.40
CA ASN A 8 32.44 11.86 -10.10
C ASN A 8 31.50 10.63 -10.11
N ASP A 9 30.81 10.38 -8.98
CA ASP A 9 29.75 9.36 -8.89
C ASP A 9 30.18 7.87 -8.79
N MET A 10 31.43 7.60 -8.39
CA MET A 10 31.87 6.22 -8.11
C MET A 10 31.32 5.72 -6.76
N ARG A 11 30.09 5.20 -6.81
CA ARG A 11 29.52 4.40 -5.71
C ARG A 11 30.39 3.16 -5.48
N ARG A 12 30.63 2.80 -4.20
CA ARG A 12 31.42 1.62 -3.79
C ARG A 12 30.99 0.32 -4.47
N PHE A 13 29.69 0.17 -4.75
CA PHE A 13 29.14 -0.94 -5.49
C PHE A 13 28.26 -0.42 -6.62
N ARG A 14 28.41 -1.02 -7.80
CA ARG A 14 27.52 -0.81 -8.95
C ARG A 14 26.09 -1.18 -8.56
N ARG A 15 25.12 -0.42 -9.08
CA ARG A 15 23.69 -0.65 -8.88
C ARG A 15 23.02 -0.87 -10.22
N VAL A 16 22.08 -1.81 -10.26
CA VAL A 16 21.31 -2.15 -11.46
C VAL A 16 19.85 -2.30 -11.06
N ASP A 17 18.97 -1.74 -11.88
CA ASP A 17 17.53 -1.96 -11.74
C ASP A 17 17.17 -3.32 -12.34
N ILE A 18 16.73 -4.24 -11.48
CA ILE A 18 16.46 -5.64 -11.83
C ILE A 18 15.05 -6.00 -11.36
N PRO A 19 14.22 -6.64 -12.20
CA PRO A 19 12.96 -7.21 -11.75
C PRO A 19 13.22 -8.45 -10.88
N ALA A 20 12.75 -8.43 -9.64
CA ALA A 20 12.81 -9.57 -8.73
C ALA A 20 11.52 -9.68 -7.93
N ARG A 21 11.16 -10.91 -7.55
CA ARG A 21 10.12 -11.13 -6.53
C ARG A 21 10.74 -10.86 -5.16
N LEU A 22 10.12 -9.96 -4.41
CA LEU A 22 10.68 -9.41 -3.17
C LEU A 22 9.73 -9.63 -2.01
N LEU A 23 10.26 -10.13 -0.90
CA LEU A 23 9.64 -10.12 0.41
C LEU A 23 10.59 -9.48 1.42
N ILE A 24 10.09 -8.53 2.21
CA ILE A 24 10.84 -7.86 3.28
C ILE A 24 10.04 -8.07 4.57
N VAL A 25 10.66 -8.69 5.57
CA VAL A 25 10.01 -8.99 6.85
C VAL A 25 10.81 -8.35 7.97
N PRO A 26 10.26 -7.40 8.74
CA PRO A 26 10.94 -6.86 9.92
C PRO A 26 11.25 -7.96 10.93
N SER A 27 12.49 -8.02 11.42
CA SER A 27 12.97 -9.14 12.24
C SER A 27 12.37 -9.17 13.65
N ARG A 28 11.80 -8.07 14.13
CA ARG A 28 11.18 -7.98 15.45
C ARG A 28 9.89 -7.15 15.38
N PRO A 29 8.78 -7.68 15.89
CA PRO A 29 7.58 -6.87 16.08
C PRO A 29 7.77 -5.86 17.22
N THR A 30 6.95 -4.82 17.21
CA THR A 30 6.82 -3.86 18.32
C THR A 30 6.19 -4.57 19.52
N ARG A 31 6.83 -4.47 20.69
CA ARG A 31 6.42 -5.22 21.91
C ARG A 31 5.63 -4.39 22.93
N THR A 32 5.35 -3.12 22.63
CA THR A 32 4.90 -2.13 23.62
C THR A 32 3.42 -1.76 23.52
N GLY A 33 2.59 -2.56 22.84
CA GLY A 33 1.16 -2.28 22.65
C GLY A 33 0.26 -3.48 22.86
N ASP A 34 -1.04 -3.29 22.65
CA ASP A 34 -2.10 -4.27 22.85
C ASP A 34 -2.38 -5.16 21.63
N ILE A 35 -1.78 -4.82 20.47
CA ILE A 35 -1.88 -5.63 19.27
C ILE A 35 -0.54 -5.73 18.53
N PHE A 36 -0.28 -6.90 17.95
CA PHE A 36 0.90 -7.16 17.13
C PHE A 36 1.03 -6.17 15.98
N THR A 37 2.25 -5.68 15.78
CA THR A 37 2.62 -4.93 14.57
C THR A 37 4.13 -4.93 14.35
N TYR A 38 4.55 -4.65 13.11
CA TYR A 38 5.94 -4.38 12.75
C TYR A 38 6.33 -2.90 12.81
N GLY A 39 5.41 -1.98 13.12
CA GLY A 39 5.71 -0.55 13.14
C GLY A 39 5.89 0.07 11.75
N ILE A 40 5.34 -0.57 10.70
CA ILE A 40 5.42 -0.08 9.32
C ILE A 40 4.41 1.06 9.14
N ASP A 41 4.86 2.13 8.49
CA ASP A 41 4.04 3.26 8.09
C ASP A 41 3.42 2.99 6.71
N TYR A 42 2.12 2.68 6.70
CA TYR A 42 1.32 2.49 5.47
C TYR A 42 0.64 3.77 4.99
N PHE A 43 0.82 4.90 5.70
CA PHE A 43 0.36 6.22 5.32
C PHE A 43 1.53 7.22 5.19
N PRO A 44 2.60 6.89 4.44
CA PRO A 44 3.72 7.80 4.29
C PRO A 44 3.32 9.04 3.47
N PRO A 45 4.19 10.06 3.39
CA PRO A 45 3.88 11.32 2.70
C PRO A 45 3.38 11.17 1.26
N SER A 46 3.86 10.16 0.51
CA SER A 46 3.32 9.88 -0.82
C SER A 46 1.85 9.43 -0.81
N VAL A 47 1.45 8.55 0.11
CA VAL A 47 0.06 8.10 0.28
C VAL A 47 -0.80 9.26 0.77
N GLN A 48 -0.32 10.05 1.74
CA GLN A 48 -1.03 11.23 2.25
C GLN A 48 -1.28 12.25 1.14
N LYS A 49 -0.30 12.51 0.26
CA LYS A 49 -0.49 13.40 -0.91
C LYS A 49 -1.55 12.87 -1.88
N ARG A 50 -1.63 11.55 -2.10
CA ARG A 50 -2.67 10.95 -2.94
C ARG A 50 -4.06 11.06 -2.31
N LEU A 51 -4.16 10.84 -0.99
CA LEU A 51 -5.40 11.03 -0.22
C LEU A 51 -5.86 12.49 -0.31
N GLN A 52 -4.98 13.45 -0.05
CA GLN A 52 -5.27 14.88 -0.15
C GLN A 52 -5.68 15.29 -1.56
N HIS A 53 -4.99 14.79 -2.59
CA HIS A 53 -5.35 15.06 -3.98
C HIS A 53 -6.75 14.53 -4.31
N ALA A 54 -7.04 13.28 -3.96
CA ALA A 54 -8.36 12.69 -4.18
C ALA A 54 -9.46 13.46 -3.44
N GLN A 55 -9.23 13.80 -2.17
CA GLN A 55 -10.16 14.60 -1.37
C GLN A 55 -10.42 15.98 -1.98
N SER A 56 -9.35 16.72 -2.32
CA SER A 56 -9.48 18.06 -2.91
C SER A 56 -10.20 18.02 -4.25
N LYS A 57 -9.93 17.01 -5.08
CA LYS A 57 -10.63 16.83 -6.36
C LYS A 57 -12.08 16.43 -6.16
N MET A 58 -12.37 15.54 -5.22
CA MET A 58 -13.72 15.17 -4.84
C MET A 58 -14.54 16.39 -4.43
N HIS A 59 -14.05 17.19 -3.46
CA HIS A 59 -14.72 18.41 -3.01
C HIS A 59 -14.89 19.44 -4.12
N TYR A 60 -13.85 19.64 -4.95
CA TYR A 60 -13.94 20.49 -6.12
C TYR A 60 -15.12 20.09 -6.99
N TRP A 61 -15.24 18.81 -7.35
CA TRP A 61 -16.30 18.35 -8.25
C TRP A 61 -17.68 18.32 -7.61
N ILE A 62 -17.79 18.02 -6.30
CA ILE A 62 -19.05 18.12 -5.55
C ILE A 62 -19.62 19.53 -5.65
N ASN A 63 -18.79 20.57 -5.52
CA ASN A 63 -19.21 21.96 -5.61
C ASN A 63 -19.64 22.40 -7.02
N HIS A 64 -19.40 21.58 -8.04
CA HIS A 64 -19.82 21.83 -9.42
C HIS A 64 -21.04 20.98 -9.82
N ILE A 65 -21.62 20.20 -8.90
CA ILE A 65 -22.87 19.48 -9.13
C ILE A 65 -24.01 20.50 -9.02
N GLN A 66 -24.75 20.72 -10.11
CA GLN A 66 -25.85 21.70 -10.16
C GLN A 66 -27.18 21.14 -9.64
N GLU A 67 -27.40 19.83 -9.75
CA GLU A 67 -28.65 19.18 -9.37
C GLU A 67 -28.45 18.28 -8.15
N GLN A 68 -29.38 18.33 -7.19
CA GLN A 68 -29.41 17.45 -6.01
C GLN A 68 -28.14 17.55 -5.12
N GLN A 69 -27.38 18.64 -5.20
CA GLN A 69 -26.17 18.84 -4.40
C GLN A 69 -26.45 18.72 -2.90
N ASP A 70 -27.56 19.28 -2.43
CA ASP A 70 -27.97 19.25 -1.01
C ASP A 70 -28.21 17.83 -0.49
N ILE A 71 -28.60 16.90 -1.37
CA ILE A 71 -28.84 15.49 -1.04
C ILE A 71 -27.55 14.68 -1.16
N LEU A 72 -26.75 14.96 -2.19
CA LEU A 72 -25.54 14.20 -2.49
C LEU A 72 -24.35 14.57 -1.59
N ALA A 73 -24.15 15.85 -1.29
CA ALA A 73 -22.99 16.32 -0.53
C ALA A 73 -22.89 15.71 0.89
N PRO A 74 -23.99 15.56 1.66
CA PRO A 74 -23.96 14.85 2.94
C PRO A 74 -23.48 13.41 2.81
N VAL A 75 -23.94 12.69 1.77
CA VAL A 75 -23.58 11.30 1.52
C VAL A 75 -22.07 11.19 1.23
N PHE A 76 -21.52 12.07 0.39
CA PHE A 76 -20.07 12.14 0.16
C PHE A 76 -19.29 12.39 1.45
N ALA A 77 -19.75 13.31 2.30
CA ALA A 77 -19.11 13.63 3.56
C ALA A 77 -19.12 12.45 4.55
N GLU A 78 -20.20 11.65 4.55
CA GLU A 78 -20.26 10.43 5.36
C GLU A 78 -19.22 9.40 4.89
N PHE A 79 -19.16 9.07 3.60
CA PHE A 79 -18.14 8.13 3.11
C PHE A 79 -16.72 8.60 3.38
N GLU A 80 -16.45 9.90 3.22
CA GLU A 80 -15.16 10.50 3.55
C GLU A 80 -14.82 10.29 5.03
N ARG A 81 -15.76 10.61 5.94
CA ARG A 81 -15.61 10.44 7.38
C ARG A 81 -15.35 8.97 7.74
N TYR A 82 -16.12 8.04 7.17
CA TYR A 82 -16.01 6.62 7.47
C TYR A 82 -14.72 6.01 6.93
N SER A 83 -14.29 6.41 5.73
CA SER A 83 -13.03 5.95 5.14
C SER A 83 -11.83 6.45 5.95
N ARG A 84 -11.85 7.72 6.38
CA ARG A 84 -10.81 8.30 7.23
C ARG A 84 -10.75 7.62 8.60
N TYR A 85 -11.91 7.37 9.21
CA TYR A 85 -11.99 6.71 10.50
C TYR A 85 -11.39 5.29 10.45
N PHE A 86 -11.73 4.52 9.41
CA PHE A 86 -11.10 3.22 9.14
C PHE A 86 -9.59 3.34 9.04
N GLY A 87 -9.12 4.26 8.21
CA GLY A 87 -7.70 4.53 7.99
C GLY A 87 -6.93 4.89 9.26
N GLY A 88 -7.53 5.73 10.12
CA GLY A 88 -6.94 6.10 11.41
C GLY A 88 -6.70 4.89 12.31
N TRP A 89 -7.62 3.91 12.31
CA TRP A 89 -7.40 2.67 13.05
C TRP A 89 -6.37 1.75 12.41
N VAL A 90 -6.29 1.68 11.08
CA VAL A 90 -5.20 0.96 10.39
C VAL A 90 -3.85 1.55 10.79
N GLU A 91 -3.73 2.88 10.79
CA GLU A 91 -2.52 3.59 11.20
C GLU A 91 -2.19 3.37 12.69
N SER A 92 -3.18 3.44 13.58
CA SER A 92 -2.98 3.25 15.01
C SER A 92 -2.52 1.82 15.33
N VAL A 93 -3.11 0.81 14.67
CA VAL A 93 -2.65 -0.58 14.79
C VAL A 93 -1.23 -0.74 14.23
N SER A 94 -0.98 -0.22 13.03
CA SER A 94 0.29 -0.48 12.34
C SER A 94 1.48 0.26 12.95
N GLN A 95 1.32 1.49 13.41
CA GLN A 95 2.44 2.31 13.90
C GLN A 95 2.49 2.39 15.43
N GLN A 96 1.34 2.37 16.10
CA GLN A 96 1.24 2.61 17.55
C GLN A 96 0.95 1.33 18.34
N ALA A 97 0.74 0.20 17.64
CA ALA A 97 0.36 -1.07 18.26
C ALA A 97 -0.92 -0.95 19.11
N ARG A 98 -1.86 -0.08 18.71
CA ARG A 98 -3.11 0.22 19.43
C ARG A 98 -4.36 -0.25 18.71
N SER A 99 -5.19 -1.03 19.40
CA SER A 99 -6.49 -1.53 18.94
C SER A 99 -7.63 -0.65 19.45
N PRO A 100 -8.70 -0.44 18.65
CA PRO A 100 -9.93 0.19 19.14
C PRO A 100 -10.61 -0.60 20.26
N ARG A 101 -10.26 -1.89 20.44
CA ARG A 101 -10.81 -2.74 21.51
C ARG A 101 -10.36 -2.33 22.91
N THR A 102 -9.31 -1.53 23.03
CA THR A 102 -8.79 -1.06 24.32
C THR A 102 -9.79 -0.18 25.06
N GLU A 103 -10.65 0.52 24.34
CA GLU A 103 -11.65 1.42 24.89
C GLU A 103 -13.04 1.06 24.38
N VAL A 104 -13.99 0.84 25.29
CA VAL A 104 -15.36 0.44 24.96
C VAL A 104 -16.01 1.43 23.99
N ALA A 105 -15.81 2.74 24.20
CA ALA A 105 -16.37 3.78 23.34
C ALA A 105 -15.83 3.69 21.90
N SER A 106 -14.50 3.54 21.75
CA SER A 106 -13.86 3.37 20.44
C SER A 106 -14.30 2.10 19.73
N TRP A 107 -14.49 1.00 20.46
CA TRP A 107 -14.94 -0.25 19.86
C TRP A 107 -16.40 -0.18 19.39
N LEU A 108 -17.28 0.41 20.20
CA LEU A 108 -18.67 0.66 19.82
C LEU A 108 -18.77 1.58 18.60
N GLU A 109 -17.97 2.64 18.58
CA GLU A 109 -17.90 3.56 17.44
C GLU A 109 -17.40 2.83 16.18
N PHE A 110 -16.33 2.03 16.28
CA PHE A 110 -15.82 1.24 15.16
C PHE A 110 -16.89 0.33 14.55
N HIS A 111 -17.67 -0.36 15.36
CA HIS A 111 -18.78 -1.18 14.88
C HIS A 111 -19.95 -0.37 14.33
N ALA A 112 -20.23 0.82 14.88
CA ALA A 112 -21.26 1.71 14.35
C ALA A 112 -20.91 2.16 12.92
N TYR A 113 -19.67 2.59 12.71
CA TYR A 113 -19.15 2.91 11.37
C TYR A 113 -19.13 1.68 10.45
N GLY A 114 -18.83 0.50 11.00
CA GLY A 114 -18.84 -0.76 10.28
C GLY A 114 -20.21 -1.22 9.75
N LYS A 115 -21.32 -0.63 10.24
CA LYS A 115 -22.67 -0.83 9.66
C LYS A 115 -22.86 -0.10 8.32
N GLY A 116 -21.89 0.74 7.92
CA GLY A 116 -21.93 1.51 6.68
C GLY A 116 -22.74 2.79 6.78
N VAL A 117 -22.76 3.55 5.69
CA VAL A 117 -23.57 4.77 5.52
C VAL A 117 -25.05 4.37 5.57
N GLN A 118 -25.82 4.96 6.48
CA GLN A 118 -27.19 4.52 6.79
C GLN A 118 -28.24 5.19 5.90
N ASP A 119 -28.07 6.46 5.56
CA ASP A 119 -29.11 7.27 4.92
C ASP A 119 -29.05 7.22 3.37
N LEU A 120 -28.58 6.11 2.80
CA LEU A 120 -28.46 5.95 1.34
C LEU A 120 -29.81 5.76 0.63
N GLU A 121 -30.81 5.18 1.30
CA GLU A 121 -32.09 4.82 0.67
C GLU A 121 -32.87 6.04 0.16
N GLU A 122 -32.67 7.21 0.76
CA GLU A 122 -33.27 8.47 0.28
C GLU A 122 -32.82 8.80 -1.15
N LEU A 123 -31.59 8.43 -1.54
CA LEU A 123 -31.08 8.63 -2.89
C LEU A 123 -31.75 7.73 -3.93
N LYS A 124 -32.31 6.60 -3.52
CA LYS A 124 -32.84 5.59 -4.45
C LYS A 124 -34.02 6.11 -5.26
N ALA A 125 -34.86 6.93 -4.63
CA ALA A 125 -36.02 7.54 -5.28
C ALA A 125 -35.62 8.65 -6.26
N HIS A 126 -34.57 9.43 -5.94
CA HIS A 126 -34.20 10.63 -6.67
C HIS A 126 -33.08 10.42 -7.70
N ALA A 127 -32.20 9.44 -7.48
CA ALA A 127 -31.01 9.18 -8.27
C ALA A 127 -30.60 7.69 -8.25
N PRO A 128 -31.38 6.78 -8.86
CA PRO A 128 -31.22 5.33 -8.70
C PRO A 128 -29.86 4.79 -9.17
N LYS A 129 -29.30 5.35 -10.26
CA LYS A 129 -27.95 4.97 -10.73
C LYS A 129 -26.86 5.43 -9.76
N THR A 130 -27.01 6.63 -9.21
CA THR A 130 -26.06 7.19 -8.25
C THR A 130 -26.11 6.41 -6.94
N PHE A 131 -27.32 6.08 -6.47
CA PHE A 131 -27.56 5.18 -5.35
C PHE A 131 -26.81 3.86 -5.52
N GLN A 132 -26.91 3.21 -6.70
CA GLN A 132 -26.22 1.94 -6.95
C GLN A 132 -24.69 2.05 -6.73
N TYR A 133 -24.06 3.16 -7.14
CA TYR A 133 -22.64 3.35 -6.93
C TYR A 133 -22.27 3.52 -5.45
N PHE A 134 -23.05 4.30 -4.70
CA PHE A 134 -22.84 4.44 -3.27
C PHE A 134 -23.09 3.13 -2.53
N ASP A 135 -24.13 2.39 -2.88
CA ASP A 135 -24.45 1.11 -2.26
C ASP A 135 -23.32 0.09 -2.47
N LEU A 136 -22.81 -0.06 -3.70
CA LEU A 136 -21.69 -0.95 -3.98
C LEU A 136 -20.39 -0.53 -3.24
N LEU A 137 -20.14 0.78 -3.12
CA LEU A 137 -19.02 1.27 -2.31
C LEU A 137 -19.24 1.02 -0.81
N ASN A 138 -20.48 1.14 -0.32
CA ASN A 138 -20.86 0.88 1.06
C ASN A 138 -20.67 -0.59 1.41
N GLN A 139 -21.09 -1.50 0.53
CA GLN A 139 -20.90 -2.95 0.68
C GLN A 139 -19.40 -3.29 0.80
N LYS A 140 -18.56 -2.72 -0.08
CA LYS A 140 -17.10 -2.87 0.01
C LYS A 140 -16.58 -2.37 1.35
N MET A 141 -16.97 -1.16 1.77
CA MET A 141 -16.54 -0.59 3.05
C MET A 141 -16.94 -1.46 4.25
N GLN A 142 -18.19 -1.91 4.30
CA GLN A 142 -18.67 -2.81 5.35
C GLN A 142 -17.90 -4.13 5.38
N ALA A 143 -17.50 -4.68 4.22
CA ALA A 143 -16.67 -5.89 4.16
C ALA A 143 -15.30 -5.65 4.80
N TYR A 144 -14.63 -4.53 4.48
CA TYR A 144 -13.35 -4.15 5.08
C TYR A 144 -13.44 -3.93 6.59
N TYR A 145 -14.47 -3.23 7.07
CA TYR A 145 -14.72 -3.04 8.50
C TYR A 145 -14.94 -4.37 9.23
N ARG A 146 -15.78 -5.26 8.69
CA ARG A 146 -16.05 -6.58 9.27
C ARG A 146 -14.80 -7.45 9.32
N HIS A 147 -14.02 -7.46 8.25
CA HIS A 147 -12.76 -8.19 8.20
C HIS A 147 -11.74 -7.63 9.20
N PHE A 148 -11.60 -6.31 9.27
CA PHE A 148 -10.67 -5.70 10.22
C PHE A 148 -11.10 -5.95 11.67
N SER A 149 -12.39 -5.81 12.00
CA SER A 149 -12.93 -6.20 13.30
C SER A 149 -12.59 -7.65 13.64
N SER A 150 -12.81 -8.58 12.71
CA SER A 150 -12.49 -10.00 12.90
C SER A 150 -11.00 -10.26 13.13
N CYS A 151 -10.12 -9.55 12.42
CA CYS A 151 -8.68 -9.60 12.68
C CYS A 151 -8.37 -9.12 14.09
N LEU A 152 -8.91 -7.97 14.49
CA LEU A 152 -8.66 -7.38 15.80
C LEU A 152 -9.12 -8.31 16.92
N GLU A 153 -10.34 -8.85 16.85
CA GLU A 153 -10.92 -9.75 17.85
C GLU A 153 -10.05 -10.99 18.11
N LYS A 154 -9.45 -11.55 17.05
CA LYS A 154 -8.60 -12.75 17.12
C LYS A 154 -7.12 -12.46 17.37
N SER A 155 -6.72 -11.19 17.34
CA SER A 155 -5.33 -10.79 17.53
C SER A 155 -5.04 -10.34 18.95
N ASP A 156 -3.76 -10.42 19.33
CA ASP A 156 -3.23 -9.90 20.58
C ASP A 156 -1.84 -9.27 20.35
N ALA A 157 -1.16 -8.87 21.43
CA ALA A 157 0.16 -8.25 21.38
C ALA A 157 1.26 -9.19 20.83
N SER A 158 1.06 -10.51 20.86
CA SER A 158 2.04 -11.51 20.44
C SER A 158 1.87 -11.93 18.99
N GLN A 159 0.62 -11.97 18.50
CA GLN A 159 0.31 -12.45 17.17
C GLN A 159 -0.89 -11.71 16.57
N PHE A 160 -0.75 -11.30 15.31
CA PHE A 160 -1.88 -10.90 14.49
C PHE A 160 -2.48 -12.14 13.83
N GLN A 161 -3.81 -12.25 13.84
CA GLN A 161 -4.56 -13.33 13.22
C GLN A 161 -5.46 -12.79 12.12
N MET A 162 -5.42 -13.43 10.96
CA MET A 162 -6.28 -13.10 9.83
C MET A 162 -7.35 -14.19 9.70
N PRO A 163 -8.64 -13.82 9.58
CA PRO A 163 -9.71 -14.75 9.24
C PRO A 163 -9.59 -15.15 7.75
N GLU A 164 -10.68 -15.64 7.16
CA GLU A 164 -10.72 -15.88 5.72
C GLU A 164 -10.40 -14.57 4.96
N PRO A 165 -9.58 -14.64 3.89
CA PRO A 165 -9.23 -13.46 3.11
C PRO A 165 -10.46 -12.73 2.57
N LEU A 166 -10.38 -11.40 2.50
CA LEU A 166 -11.35 -10.58 1.78
C LEU A 166 -11.52 -11.05 0.33
N GLU A 167 -12.72 -10.84 -0.21
CA GLU A 167 -12.98 -11.04 -1.63
C GLU A 167 -11.99 -10.24 -2.48
N SER A 168 -11.43 -10.89 -3.50
CA SER A 168 -10.43 -10.27 -4.38
C SER A 168 -11.01 -9.23 -5.34
N TYR A 169 -12.34 -9.16 -5.46
CA TYR A 169 -13.03 -8.31 -6.41
C TYR A 169 -14.36 -7.83 -5.85
N PHE A 170 -14.57 -6.52 -5.87
CA PHE A 170 -15.87 -5.90 -5.64
C PHE A 170 -16.37 -5.28 -6.95
N GLU A 171 -17.68 -5.35 -7.22
CA GLU A 171 -18.25 -4.83 -8.49
C GLU A 171 -17.92 -3.34 -8.72
N ILE A 172 -17.86 -2.54 -7.64
CA ILE A 172 -17.46 -1.13 -7.69
C ILE A 172 -16.06 -0.93 -8.30
N ASP A 173 -15.15 -1.91 -8.16
CA ASP A 173 -13.81 -1.85 -8.75
C ASP A 173 -13.85 -1.93 -10.28
N GLY A 174 -14.83 -2.65 -10.83
CA GLY A 174 -15.11 -2.68 -12.27
C GLY A 174 -15.69 -1.35 -12.75
N LEU A 175 -16.69 -0.82 -12.05
CA LEU A 175 -17.35 0.43 -12.40
C LEU A 175 -16.41 1.63 -12.30
N ALA A 176 -15.49 1.64 -11.33
CA ALA A 176 -14.49 2.68 -11.20
C ALA A 176 -13.54 2.78 -12.41
N LYS A 177 -13.29 1.67 -13.12
CA LYS A 177 -12.53 1.71 -14.39
C LYS A 177 -13.27 2.47 -15.48
N ASN A 178 -14.59 2.34 -15.52
CA ASN A 178 -15.42 3.08 -16.46
C ASN A 178 -15.39 4.58 -16.14
N PHE A 179 -15.46 4.96 -14.86
CA PHE A 179 -15.30 6.35 -14.46
C PHE A 179 -13.93 6.90 -14.82
N ALA A 180 -12.85 6.14 -14.60
CA ALA A 180 -11.50 6.53 -14.97
C ALA A 180 -11.37 6.82 -16.48
N ALA A 181 -12.02 6.02 -17.33
CA ALA A 181 -12.07 6.27 -18.76
C ALA A 181 -12.82 7.58 -19.07
N SER A 182 -13.97 7.83 -18.45
CA SER A 182 -14.74 9.06 -18.61
C SER A 182 -13.98 10.31 -18.13
N VAL A 183 -13.11 10.18 -17.13
CA VAL A 183 -12.31 11.30 -16.60
C VAL A 183 -11.30 11.85 -17.61
N ASN A 184 -10.84 11.00 -18.53
CA ASN A 184 -9.84 11.32 -19.53
C ASN A 184 -10.43 11.87 -20.85
N HIS A 185 -11.75 12.00 -20.96
CA HIS A 185 -12.43 12.61 -22.11
C HIS A 185 -12.73 14.11 -21.89
N ASP A 186 -12.93 14.84 -22.98
CA ASP A 186 -13.14 16.30 -22.97
C ASP A 186 -14.44 16.75 -22.28
N GLN A 187 -15.44 15.86 -22.15
CA GLN A 187 -16.70 16.14 -21.45
C GLN A 187 -16.69 15.58 -20.03
N LYS A 188 -16.24 16.41 -19.08
CA LYS A 188 -16.16 16.04 -17.66
C LYS A 188 -17.50 16.28 -16.96
N VAL A 189 -18.23 15.20 -16.70
CA VAL A 189 -19.46 15.23 -15.88
C VAL A 189 -19.09 15.35 -14.38
N PRO A 190 -19.47 16.42 -13.66
CA PRO A 190 -19.04 16.65 -12.27
C PRO A 190 -19.34 15.50 -11.30
N LEU A 191 -20.54 14.91 -11.37
CA LEU A 191 -20.90 13.78 -10.50
C LEU A 191 -20.02 12.55 -10.72
N VAL A 192 -19.73 12.20 -11.97
CA VAL A 192 -18.85 11.07 -12.31
C VAL A 192 -17.44 11.31 -11.78
N GLN A 193 -16.95 12.55 -11.88
CA GLN A 193 -15.65 12.92 -11.33
C GLN A 193 -15.64 12.80 -9.79
N ALA A 194 -16.66 13.34 -9.11
CA ALA A 194 -16.78 13.25 -7.67
C ALA A 194 -16.82 11.80 -7.18
N LEU A 195 -17.61 10.94 -7.84
CA LEU A 195 -17.68 9.49 -7.55
C LEU A 195 -16.34 8.79 -7.75
N TYR A 196 -15.63 9.11 -8.84
CA TYR A 196 -14.30 8.55 -9.10
C TYR A 196 -13.30 8.92 -8.00
N TYR A 197 -13.25 10.19 -7.61
CA TYR A 197 -12.32 10.63 -6.57
C TYR A 197 -12.72 10.14 -5.17
N LEU A 198 -14.01 9.97 -4.88
CA LEU A 198 -14.48 9.29 -3.68
C LEU A 198 -13.98 7.83 -3.65
N TYR A 199 -14.17 7.10 -4.75
CA TYR A 199 -13.68 5.73 -4.88
C TYR A 199 -12.16 5.66 -4.68
N LEU A 200 -11.38 6.57 -5.29
CA LEU A 200 -9.94 6.62 -5.08
C LEU A 200 -9.58 6.89 -3.61
N TYR A 201 -10.24 7.86 -2.99
CA TYR A 201 -10.03 8.23 -1.59
C TYR A 201 -10.21 7.05 -0.66
N THR A 202 -11.36 6.38 -0.75
CA THR A 202 -11.69 5.16 0.03
C THR A 202 -10.73 4.02 -0.30
N SER A 203 -10.42 3.79 -1.58
CA SER A 203 -9.52 2.72 -2.02
C SER A 203 -8.08 2.91 -1.53
N TYR A 204 -7.60 4.14 -1.32
CA TYR A 204 -6.26 4.34 -0.77
C TYR A 204 -6.16 3.88 0.70
N TYR A 205 -7.20 4.09 1.51
CA TYR A 205 -7.25 3.55 2.87
C TYR A 205 -7.32 2.03 2.89
N PHE A 206 -8.15 1.43 2.03
CA PHE A 206 -8.26 -0.03 1.92
C PHE A 206 -6.98 -0.68 1.40
N ARG A 207 -6.28 -0.07 0.43
CA ARG A 207 -4.98 -0.56 -0.03
C ARG A 207 -3.91 -0.50 1.05
N ALA A 208 -3.90 0.53 1.90
CA ALA A 208 -2.98 0.58 3.04
C ALA A 208 -3.21 -0.59 4.01
N TYR A 209 -4.47 -0.91 4.28
CA TYR A 209 -4.85 -2.10 5.04
C TYR A 209 -4.45 -3.41 4.34
N ASP A 210 -4.69 -3.53 3.03
CA ASP A 210 -4.26 -4.70 2.26
C ASP A 210 -2.74 -4.87 2.31
N GLU A 211 -1.96 -3.79 2.15
CA GLU A 211 -0.49 -3.83 2.30
C GLU A 211 -0.08 -4.31 3.69
N MET A 212 -0.77 -3.88 4.75
CA MET A 212 -0.55 -4.35 6.11
C MET A 212 -0.79 -5.85 6.24
N LEU A 213 -1.92 -6.35 5.75
CA LEU A 213 -2.21 -7.79 5.76
C LEU A 213 -1.17 -8.59 4.97
N ASN A 214 -0.73 -8.09 3.82
CA ASN A 214 0.29 -8.76 2.99
C ASN A 214 1.65 -8.86 3.69
N ASP A 215 2.00 -7.91 4.57
CA ASP A 215 3.22 -7.98 5.37
C ASP A 215 3.07 -8.92 6.58
N PHE A 216 1.88 -9.00 7.17
CA PHE A 216 1.62 -9.89 8.30
C PHE A 216 1.47 -11.34 7.86
N PHE A 217 0.94 -11.58 6.65
CA PHE A 217 0.71 -12.91 6.09
C PHE A 217 1.29 -13.01 4.67
N PRO A 218 2.61 -12.95 4.52
CA PRO A 218 3.23 -13.08 3.21
C PRO A 218 2.99 -14.49 2.64
N PRO A 219 2.80 -14.62 1.31
CA PRO A 219 2.66 -15.92 0.68
C PRO A 219 3.87 -16.82 0.97
N ALA A 220 3.62 -18.09 1.32
CA ALA A 220 4.69 -19.03 1.64
C ALA A 220 5.57 -19.37 0.41
N SER A 221 4.98 -19.39 -0.79
CA SER A 221 5.70 -19.69 -2.02
C SER A 221 6.42 -18.45 -2.56
N PRO A 222 7.76 -18.52 -2.82
CA PRO A 222 8.49 -17.43 -3.49
C PRO A 222 7.91 -17.05 -4.85
N LYS A 223 7.21 -17.99 -5.50
CA LYS A 223 6.55 -17.72 -6.77
C LYS A 223 5.30 -16.84 -6.66
N ALA A 224 4.73 -16.71 -5.46
CA ALA A 224 3.57 -15.87 -5.21
C ALA A 224 3.94 -14.47 -4.70
N TRP A 225 5.22 -14.22 -4.38
CA TRP A 225 5.68 -12.90 -3.99
C TRP A 225 5.55 -11.89 -5.14
N ARG A 226 5.29 -10.64 -4.79
CA ARG A 226 5.09 -9.57 -5.77
C ARG A 226 6.41 -9.25 -6.47
N GLN A 227 6.37 -9.25 -7.80
CA GLN A 227 7.50 -8.77 -8.60
C GLN A 227 7.62 -7.25 -8.44
N LYS A 228 8.84 -6.78 -8.19
CA LYS A 228 9.21 -5.38 -8.05
C LYS A 228 10.46 -5.13 -8.86
N GLU A 229 10.56 -3.94 -9.42
CA GLU A 229 11.83 -3.42 -9.89
C GLU A 229 12.62 -2.95 -8.68
N ILE A 230 13.79 -3.55 -8.47
CA ILE A 230 14.68 -3.27 -7.36
C ILE A 230 16.00 -2.70 -7.87
N ASN A 231 16.48 -1.65 -7.25
CA ASN A 231 17.82 -1.11 -7.48
C ASN A 231 18.80 -1.91 -6.60
N LEU A 232 19.40 -2.96 -7.16
CA LEU A 232 20.22 -3.94 -6.45
C LEU A 232 21.71 -3.63 -6.57
N SER A 233 22.45 -3.83 -5.49
CA SER A 233 23.93 -3.86 -5.49
C SER A 233 24.44 -5.04 -4.68
N ALA A 234 25.74 -5.30 -4.80
CA ALA A 234 26.48 -6.21 -3.93
C ALA A 234 26.46 -5.83 -2.44
N GLY A 235 25.92 -4.66 -2.06
CA GLY A 235 25.89 -4.15 -0.68
C GLY A 235 24.49 -4.06 -0.06
N GLY A 236 23.44 -4.17 -0.86
CA GLY A 236 22.09 -3.80 -0.44
C GLY A 236 21.16 -3.55 -1.63
N LEU A 237 19.92 -3.19 -1.33
CA LEU A 237 18.92 -2.85 -2.33
C LEU A 237 18.16 -1.58 -1.95
N SER A 238 17.57 -0.93 -2.95
CA SER A 238 16.46 -0.01 -2.72
C SER A 238 15.27 -0.34 -3.61
N VAL A 239 14.07 -0.08 -3.11
CA VAL A 239 12.81 -0.39 -3.81
C VAL A 239 11.78 0.71 -3.57
N LEU A 240 10.95 0.98 -4.58
CA LEU A 240 9.83 1.90 -4.48
C LEU A 240 8.58 1.18 -3.94
N LEU A 241 8.06 1.64 -2.82
CA LEU A 241 6.90 1.08 -2.13
C LEU A 241 5.90 2.17 -1.72
N ASP A 242 4.67 1.77 -1.42
CA ASP A 242 3.63 2.65 -0.90
C ASP A 242 3.60 2.68 0.65
N LYS A 243 4.76 2.39 1.27
CA LYS A 243 4.95 2.28 2.73
C LYS A 243 6.38 2.61 3.13
N ARG A 244 6.62 2.88 4.41
CA ARG A 244 7.95 3.09 5.00
C ARG A 244 8.21 2.14 6.16
N TYR A 245 9.43 1.62 6.21
CA TYR A 245 9.88 0.82 7.34
C TYR A 245 10.36 1.72 8.48
N PRO A 246 10.21 1.27 9.74
CA PRO A 246 10.66 2.05 10.88
C PRO A 246 12.17 2.27 10.85
N ALA A 247 12.60 3.45 11.30
CA ALA A 247 14.02 3.79 11.35
C ALA A 247 14.80 2.76 12.18
N ASN A 248 16.01 2.42 11.73
CA ASN A 248 16.90 1.44 12.38
C ASN A 248 16.31 0.02 12.51
N SER A 249 15.27 -0.33 11.75
CA SER A 249 14.73 -1.68 11.76
C SER A 249 15.69 -2.67 11.10
N ARG A 250 15.87 -3.83 11.73
CA ARG A 250 16.45 -5.00 11.07
C ARG A 250 15.34 -5.74 10.33
N CYS A 251 15.64 -6.21 9.13
CA CYS A 251 14.70 -6.95 8.29
C CYS A 251 15.38 -8.19 7.72
N ALA A 252 14.61 -9.25 7.52
CA ALA A 252 14.94 -10.30 6.57
C ALA A 252 14.48 -9.87 5.17
N ILE A 253 15.37 -9.95 4.20
CA ILE A 253 15.08 -9.67 2.78
C ILE A 253 15.20 -10.99 2.02
N HIS A 254 14.13 -11.34 1.32
CA HIS A 254 14.08 -12.50 0.46
C HIS A 254 13.89 -12.04 -0.99
N LEU A 255 14.82 -12.44 -1.84
CA LEU A 255 14.80 -12.21 -3.28
C LEU A 255 14.57 -13.52 -4.00
N PHE A 256 13.69 -13.51 -5.00
CA PHE A 256 13.52 -14.61 -5.94
C PHE A 256 13.59 -14.09 -7.37
N PHE A 257 14.52 -14.62 -8.15
CA PHE A 257 14.73 -14.26 -9.56
C PHE A 257 13.98 -15.26 -10.45
N PRO A 258 12.86 -14.87 -11.09
CA PRO A 258 12.01 -15.81 -11.82
C PRO A 258 12.73 -16.53 -12.96
N ASP A 259 13.62 -15.83 -13.66
CA ASP A 259 14.32 -16.36 -14.83
C ASP A 259 15.21 -17.56 -14.52
N THR A 260 15.73 -17.63 -13.30
CA THR A 260 16.69 -18.68 -12.89
C THR A 260 16.22 -19.51 -11.73
N GLY A 261 15.06 -19.20 -11.17
CA GLY A 261 14.52 -19.85 -10.00
C GLY A 261 15.38 -19.65 -8.74
N GLN A 262 16.35 -18.74 -8.77
CA GLN A 262 17.28 -18.53 -7.67
C GLN A 262 16.62 -17.73 -6.55
N ARG A 263 16.77 -18.22 -5.32
CA ARG A 263 16.35 -17.54 -4.10
C ARG A 263 17.56 -17.11 -3.29
N LEU A 264 17.58 -15.86 -2.85
CA LEU A 264 18.61 -15.31 -1.96
C LEU A 264 17.95 -14.68 -0.73
N ASP A 265 18.47 -15.03 0.44
CA ASP A 265 17.96 -14.57 1.73
C ASP A 265 19.05 -13.78 2.46
N PHE A 266 18.73 -12.59 2.96
CA PHE A 266 19.67 -11.70 3.63
C PHE A 266 19.08 -11.19 4.94
N GLU A 267 19.91 -11.10 5.98
CA GLU A 267 19.67 -10.11 7.01
C GLU A 267 20.02 -8.73 6.47
N ALA A 268 19.24 -7.72 6.81
CA ALA A 268 19.43 -6.37 6.35
C ALA A 268 19.08 -5.35 7.43
N SER A 269 19.63 -4.15 7.27
CA SER A 269 19.30 -3.00 8.10
C SER A 269 18.66 -1.92 7.23
N PHE A 270 17.50 -1.42 7.63
CA PHE A 270 16.89 -0.27 6.98
C PHE A 270 17.74 0.97 7.19
N VAL A 271 18.07 1.66 6.09
CA VAL A 271 19.01 2.79 6.08
C VAL A 271 18.24 4.11 6.07
N ARG A 272 17.33 4.27 5.11
CA ARG A 272 16.58 5.50 4.90
C ARG A 272 15.39 5.29 3.98
N SER A 273 14.44 6.20 4.08
CA SER A 273 13.39 6.39 3.08
C SER A 273 13.23 7.84 2.66
N PHE A 274 12.79 8.06 1.43
CA PHE A 274 12.37 9.38 0.95
C PHE A 274 11.32 9.23 -0.15
N THR A 275 10.46 10.25 -0.28
CA THR A 275 9.43 10.27 -1.32
C THR A 275 10.07 10.59 -2.67
N ALA A 276 9.95 9.68 -3.62
CA ALA A 276 10.36 9.89 -5.00
C ALA A 276 9.32 10.77 -5.72
N SER A 277 9.75 11.94 -6.21
CA SER A 277 8.88 12.94 -6.82
C SER A 277 8.17 12.46 -8.09
N HIS A 278 8.85 11.65 -8.91
CA HIS A 278 8.37 11.19 -10.21
C HIS A 278 7.36 10.03 -10.13
N THR A 279 7.46 9.18 -9.10
CA THR A 279 6.60 8.00 -8.94
C THR A 279 5.53 8.15 -7.87
N HIS A 280 5.59 9.21 -7.06
CA HIS A 280 4.74 9.39 -5.88
C HIS A 280 4.74 8.13 -5.00
N LYS A 281 5.93 7.58 -4.75
CA LYS A 281 6.20 6.41 -3.92
C LYS A 281 7.36 6.67 -2.97
N GLU A 282 7.54 5.79 -2.01
CA GLU A 282 8.62 5.83 -1.05
C GLU A 282 9.77 4.94 -1.50
N THR A 283 10.92 5.56 -1.74
CA THR A 283 12.16 4.81 -1.90
C THR A 283 12.55 4.29 -0.52
N ASN A 284 12.65 2.98 -0.36
CA ASN A 284 13.12 2.32 0.86
C ASN A 284 14.47 1.67 0.56
N ALA A 285 15.52 2.07 1.29
CA ALA A 285 16.88 1.58 1.09
C ALA A 285 17.33 0.72 2.27
N PHE A 286 17.94 -0.42 1.95
CA PHE A 286 18.41 -1.43 2.89
C PHE A 286 19.85 -1.81 2.59
N ASN A 287 20.67 -1.94 3.62
CA ASN A 287 21.99 -2.53 3.52
C ASN A 287 21.91 -4.00 3.94
N PHE A 288 22.51 -4.88 3.14
CA PHE A 288 22.63 -6.28 3.53
C PHE A 288 23.70 -6.42 4.61
N ASN A 289 23.39 -7.19 5.64
CA ASN A 289 24.33 -7.65 6.64
C ASN A 289 24.90 -8.98 6.11
N PHE A 290 26.01 -8.92 5.37
CA PHE A 290 26.64 -10.14 4.86
C PHE A 290 27.33 -10.91 5.97
N PRO A 291 26.95 -12.17 6.23
CA PRO A 291 27.68 -13.02 7.16
C PRO A 291 29.00 -13.52 6.55
N ASP A 292 29.05 -13.68 5.21
CA ASP A 292 30.23 -14.11 4.47
C ASP A 292 30.30 -13.54 3.04
N GLY A 293 31.47 -13.65 2.40
CA GLY A 293 31.69 -13.18 1.03
C GLY A 293 31.08 -14.05 -0.06
N HIS A 294 30.52 -15.22 0.26
CA HIS A 294 29.90 -16.11 -0.72
C HIS A 294 28.54 -15.54 -1.16
N SER A 295 27.67 -15.17 -0.21
CA SER A 295 26.37 -14.57 -0.54
C SER A 295 26.51 -13.28 -1.36
N GLN A 296 27.56 -12.49 -1.11
CA GLN A 296 27.86 -11.29 -1.90
C GLN A 296 28.22 -11.64 -3.35
N LYS A 297 29.04 -12.67 -3.58
CA LYS A 297 29.40 -13.13 -4.94
C LYS A 297 28.18 -13.59 -5.73
N VAL A 298 27.25 -14.26 -5.06
CA VAL A 298 26.02 -14.74 -5.72
C VAL A 298 25.17 -13.55 -6.19
N VAL A 299 25.01 -12.50 -5.38
CA VAL A 299 24.32 -11.27 -5.81
C VAL A 299 25.02 -10.63 -7.02
N VAL A 300 26.35 -10.55 -6.99
CA VAL A 300 27.14 -10.01 -8.10
C VAL A 300 26.90 -10.81 -9.39
N PHE A 301 26.91 -12.14 -9.29
CA PHE A 301 26.65 -13.01 -10.44
C PHE A 301 25.24 -12.81 -11.03
N GLU A 302 24.23 -12.65 -10.19
CA GLU A 302 22.86 -12.35 -10.64
C GLU A 302 22.78 -11.02 -11.39
N ILE A 303 23.49 -9.99 -10.88
CA ILE A 303 23.60 -8.68 -11.52
C ILE A 303 24.27 -8.82 -12.89
N GLU A 304 25.46 -9.43 -12.95
CA GLU A 304 26.21 -9.60 -14.21
C GLU A 304 25.40 -10.38 -15.25
N ARG A 305 24.72 -11.46 -14.84
CA ARG A 305 23.89 -12.26 -15.74
C ARG A 305 22.68 -11.48 -16.26
N TYR A 306 22.09 -10.61 -15.44
CA TYR A 306 21.01 -9.74 -15.91
C TYR A 306 21.53 -8.74 -16.95
N GLU A 307 22.65 -8.08 -16.68
CA GLU A 307 23.24 -7.09 -17.59
C GLU A 307 23.62 -7.70 -18.95
N ILE A 308 24.26 -8.87 -18.97
CA ILE A 308 24.61 -9.58 -20.21
C ILE A 308 23.34 -9.83 -21.05
N ARG A 309 22.27 -10.32 -20.41
CA ARG A 309 21.00 -10.60 -21.10
C ARG A 309 20.34 -9.33 -21.64
N SER A 310 20.31 -8.26 -20.84
CA SER A 310 19.77 -6.97 -21.27
C SER A 310 20.56 -6.39 -22.44
N SER A 311 21.89 -6.49 -22.44
CA SER A 311 22.73 -6.04 -23.56
C SER A 311 22.52 -6.87 -24.82
N MET A 312 22.37 -8.19 -24.71
CA MET A 312 22.08 -9.07 -25.85
C MET A 312 20.70 -8.79 -26.45
N ALA A 313 19.69 -8.50 -25.61
CA ALA A 313 18.36 -8.13 -26.07
C ALA A 313 18.37 -6.80 -26.85
N VAL A 314 19.17 -5.82 -26.44
CA VAL A 314 19.32 -4.54 -27.14
C VAL A 314 20.07 -4.70 -28.47
N ALA A 315 21.06 -5.59 -28.55
CA ALA A 315 21.84 -5.83 -29.77
C ALA A 315 21.09 -6.63 -30.86
N ALA A 316 19.92 -7.19 -30.54
CA ALA A 316 19.07 -7.94 -31.47
C ALA A 316 18.01 -7.08 -32.18
N PHE A 317 17.99 -5.77 -31.90
CA PHE A 317 17.22 -4.73 -32.59
C PHE A 317 18.14 -3.82 -33.40
#